data_AF-A0A7W1W9V6-F1
#
_entry.id   AF-A0A7W1W9V6-F1
#
_cell.length_a   1.000
_cell.length_b   1.000
_cell.length_c   1.000
_cell.angle_alpha   90.00
_cell.angle_beta   90.00
_cell.angle_gamma   90.00
#
_symmetry.space_group_name_H-M   'P 1'
#
loop_
_entity.id
_entity.type
_entity.pdbx_description
1 polymer ?
#
loop_
_entity_poly.entity_id
_entity_poly.type
_entity_poly.pdbx_seq_one_letter_code
_entity_poly.pdbx_strand_id
1 'polypeptide(L)'
;MGVKTSRFQAVVQGAGIALRMKTSDLRRHSEDNYRLKNLLQLYTHALLTQVSQSAACNRFHPVEVRLARWLLATRDRLDSNEFRQTQEFLSHMLGVRREMVN
;
A
#
# COMPACT_ATOMS: atom_id res chain seq x y z
N MET A 1 5.05 -14.51 -12.48
CA MET A 1 4.56 -13.11 -12.41
C MET A 1 4.48 -12.56 -13.84
N GLY A 2 3.30 -12.63 -14.48
CA GLY A 2 3.15 -12.46 -15.93
C GLY A 2 3.21 -11.03 -16.48
N VAL A 3 3.36 -10.01 -15.62
CA VAL A 3 3.39 -8.60 -16.03
C VAL A 3 4.84 -8.09 -16.07
N LYS A 4 5.25 -7.54 -17.22
CA LYS A 4 6.63 -7.06 -17.45
C LYS A 4 6.89 -5.63 -16.96
N THR A 5 5.83 -4.83 -16.81
CA THR A 5 5.91 -3.42 -16.42
C THR A 5 4.80 -3.06 -15.43
N SER A 6 5.15 -2.33 -14.37
CA SER A 6 4.16 -1.80 -13.44
C SER A 6 3.51 -0.55 -14.03
N ARG A 7 2.18 -0.45 -13.97
CA ARG A 7 1.44 0.81 -14.18
C ARG A 7 1.27 1.60 -12.88
N PHE A 8 1.71 1.05 -11.76
CA PHE A 8 1.68 1.70 -10.45
C PHE A 8 2.98 2.45 -10.19
N GLN A 9 2.85 3.65 -9.64
CA GLN A 9 3.96 4.39 -9.04
C GLN A 9 4.02 4.07 -7.55
N ALA A 10 5.22 3.74 -7.06
CA ALA A 10 5.49 3.59 -5.64
C ALA A 10 6.26 4.83 -5.16
N VAL A 11 5.81 5.43 -4.06
CA VAL A 11 6.42 6.63 -3.46
C VAL A 11 6.84 6.30 -2.04
N VAL A 12 8.06 6.69 -1.68
CA VAL A 12 8.58 6.54 -0.32
C VAL A 12 7.97 7.62 0.56
N GLN A 13 7.21 7.22 1.58
CA GLN A 13 6.47 8.13 2.48
C GLN A 13 7.24 8.49 3.75
N GLY A 14 8.36 7.83 4.03
CA GLY A 14 9.20 8.06 5.21
C GLY A 14 10.60 7.50 5.00
N ALA A 15 11.56 7.96 5.80
CA ALA A 15 12.94 7.47 5.72
C ALA A 15 12.99 5.96 6.06
N GLY A 16 13.80 5.21 5.31
CA GLY A 16 13.94 3.77 5.52
C GLY A 16 14.83 3.10 4.48
N ILE A 17 14.99 1.79 4.63
CA ILE A 17 15.78 0.95 3.71
C ILE A 17 14.82 0.18 2.80
N ALA A 18 15.10 0.19 1.50
CA ALA A 18 14.40 -0.63 0.53
C ALA A 18 15.35 -1.69 -0.03
N LEU A 19 14.88 -2.94 -0.08
CA LEU A 19 15.57 -4.04 -0.75
C LEU A 19 15.00 -4.21 -2.16
N ARG A 20 15.87 -4.48 -3.13
CA ARG A 20 15.50 -4.70 -4.53
C ARG A 20 16.08 -6.01 -5.01
N MET A 21 15.30 -6.75 -5.80
CA MET A 21 15.76 -7.89 -6.57
C MET A 21 15.24 -7.84 -8.01
N LYS A 22 15.90 -8.53 -8.94
CA LYS A 22 15.36 -8.65 -10.30
C LYS A 22 14.12 -9.56 -10.27
N THR A 23 13.13 -9.23 -11.09
CA THR A 23 11.91 -10.04 -11.23
C THR A 23 12.21 -11.47 -11.72
N SER A 24 13.26 -11.64 -12.52
CA SER A 24 13.76 -12.95 -12.96
C SER A 24 14.16 -13.83 -11.78
N ASP A 25 14.88 -13.24 -10.83
CA ASP A 25 15.46 -13.95 -9.69
C ASP A 25 14.34 -14.33 -8.72
N LEU A 26 13.41 -13.41 -8.46
CA LEU A 26 12.22 -13.70 -7.65
C LEU A 26 11.41 -14.86 -8.25
N ARG A 27 11.20 -14.83 -9.57
CA ARG A 27 10.45 -15.89 -10.27
C ARG A 27 11.13 -17.24 -10.10
N ARG A 28 12.43 -17.32 -10.40
CA ARG A 28 13.22 -18.55 -10.25
C ARG A 28 13.12 -19.09 -8.82
N HIS A 29 13.38 -18.25 -7.82
CA HIS A 29 13.31 -18.68 -6.42
C HIS A 29 11.88 -19.09 -6.00
N SER A 30 10.84 -18.47 -6.56
CA SER A 30 9.45 -18.85 -6.26
C SER A 30 9.02 -20.16 -6.92
N GLU A 31 9.63 -20.54 -8.05
CA GLU A 31 9.36 -21.82 -8.72
C GLU A 31 10.01 -22.97 -7.95
N ASP A 32 11.21 -22.74 -7.40
CA ASP A 32 12.01 -23.75 -6.69
C ASP A 32 11.67 -23.86 -5.19
N ASN A 33 10.92 -22.90 -4.61
CA ASN A 33 10.62 -22.85 -3.19
C ASN A 33 9.13 -22.67 -2.90
N TYR A 34 8.48 -23.76 -2.50
CA TYR A 34 7.05 -23.78 -2.14
C TYR A 34 6.69 -22.77 -1.04
N ARG A 35 7.54 -22.58 -0.01
CA ARG A 35 7.24 -21.65 1.10
C ARG A 35 7.24 -20.21 0.60
N LEU A 36 8.22 -19.84 -0.23
CA LEU A 36 8.27 -18.51 -0.84
C LEU A 36 7.06 -18.28 -1.76
N LYS A 37 6.72 -19.27 -2.59
CA LYS A 37 5.54 -19.20 -3.47
C LYS A 37 4.25 -18.98 -2.66
N ASN A 38 4.05 -19.77 -1.61
CA ASN A 38 2.87 -19.65 -0.75
C ASN A 38 2.82 -18.28 -0.06
N LEU A 39 3.96 -17.79 0.45
CA LEU A 39 4.03 -16.45 1.06
C LEU A 39 3.67 -15.35 0.05
N LEU A 40 4.17 -15.42 -1.18
CA LEU A 40 3.81 -14.46 -2.23
C LEU A 40 2.32 -14.53 -2.59
N GLN A 41 1.71 -15.72 -2.59
CA GLN A 41 0.28 -15.88 -2.82
C GLN A 41 -0.56 -15.30 -1.68
N LEU A 42 -0.20 -15.57 -0.43
CA LEU A 42 -0.85 -15.00 0.75
C LEU A 42 -0.73 -13.47 0.76
N TYR A 43 0.45 -12.94 0.45
CA TYR A 43 0.67 -11.50 0.32
C TYR A 43 -0.18 -10.89 -0.79
N THR A 44 -0.24 -11.54 -1.96
CA THR A 44 -1.06 -11.07 -3.08
C THR A 44 -2.55 -11.06 -2.71
N HIS A 45 -3.03 -12.09 -2.02
CA HIS A 45 -4.41 -12.15 -1.54
C HIS A 45 -4.69 -11.05 -0.52
N ALA A 46 -3.82 -10.87 0.48
CA ALA A 46 -3.95 -9.79 1.47
C ALA A 46 -3.96 -8.40 0.82
N LEU A 47 -3.08 -8.17 -0.17
CA LEU A 47 -3.03 -6.91 -0.92
C LEU A 47 -4.32 -6.66 -1.71
N LEU A 48 -4.84 -7.67 -2.41
CA LEU A 48 -6.11 -7.54 -3.15
C LEU A 48 -7.30 -7.27 -2.22
N THR A 49 -7.33 -7.92 -1.05
CA THR A 49 -8.33 -7.68 -0.02
C THR A 49 -8.23 -6.25 0.50
N GLN A 50 -7.03 -5.74 0.77
CA GLN A 50 -6.81 -4.37 1.22
C GLN A 50 -7.25 -3.35 0.16
N VAL A 51 -6.91 -3.57 -1.12
CA VAL A 51 -7.32 -2.70 -2.24
C VAL A 51 -8.84 -2.68 -2.37
N SER A 52 -9.48 -3.85 -2.33
CA SER A 52 -10.94 -3.98 -2.42
C SER A 52 -11.64 -3.26 -1.25
N GLN A 53 -11.14 -3.46 -0.03
CA GLN A 53 -11.65 -2.76 1.16
C GLN A 53 -11.49 -1.26 1.04
N SER A 54 -10.33 -0.78 0.56
CA SER A 54 -10.08 0.65 0.36
C SER A 54 -11.05 1.25 -0.66
N ALA A 55 -11.35 0.55 -1.76
CA ALA A 55 -12.32 0.98 -2.75
C ALA A 55 -13.74 1.07 -2.18
N ALA A 56 -14.19 0.04 -1.43
CA ALA A 56 -15.49 0.06 -0.77
C ALA A 56 -15.59 1.20 0.25
N CYS A 57 -14.55 1.41 1.05
CA CYS A 57 -14.50 2.49 2.02
C CYS A 57 -14.54 3.87 1.37
N ASN A 58 -13.87 4.04 0.23
CA ASN A 58 -13.92 5.27 -0.54
C ASN A 58 -15.31 5.58 -1.08
N ARG A 59 -16.13 4.55 -1.35
CA ARG A 59 -17.49 4.71 -1.84
C ARG A 59 -18.50 5.00 -0.73
N PHE A 60 -18.38 4.32 0.41
CA PHE A 60 -19.46 4.26 1.41
C PHE A 60 -19.18 5.03 2.70
N HIS A 61 -17.93 5.41 2.99
CA HIS A 61 -17.59 6.08 4.23
C HIS A 61 -17.27 7.57 4.03
N PRO A 62 -17.61 8.42 5.01
CA PRO A 62 -17.22 9.83 5.00
C PRO A 62 -15.68 9.98 5.13
N VAL A 63 -15.16 11.16 4.78
CA VAL A 63 -13.71 11.39 4.64
C VAL A 63 -12.95 11.21 5.95
N GLU A 64 -13.56 11.55 7.09
CA GLU A 64 -12.99 11.47 8.43
C GLU A 64 -12.73 10.02 8.83
N VAL A 65 -13.66 9.11 8.53
CA VAL A 65 -13.50 7.66 8.80
C VAL A 65 -12.41 7.07 7.91
N ARG A 66 -12.29 7.56 6.67
CA ARG A 66 -11.25 7.13 5.73
C ARG A 66 -9.87 7.63 6.18
N LEU A 67 -9.79 8.87 6.66
CA LEU A 67 -8.59 9.46 7.25
C LEU A 67 -8.17 8.68 8.50
N ALA A 68 -9.09 8.39 9.42
CA ALA A 68 -8.80 7.60 10.61
C ALA A 68 -8.22 6.22 10.26
N ARG A 69 -8.80 5.52 9.29
CA ARG A 69 -8.25 4.25 8.78
C ARG A 69 -6.86 4.42 8.19
N TRP A 70 -6.65 5.48 7.40
CA TRP A 70 -5.35 5.74 6.79
C TRP A 70 -4.28 6.02 7.85
N LEU A 71 -4.59 6.83 8.87
CA LEU A 71 -3.68 7.13 9.97
C LEU A 71 -3.29 5.88 10.75
N LEU A 72 -4.27 5.03 11.11
CA LEU A 72 -4.00 3.76 11.80
C LEU A 72 -3.11 2.85 10.95
N ALA A 73 -3.45 2.67 9.67
CA ALA A 73 -2.67 1.81 8.79
C ALA A 73 -1.24 2.36 8.55
N THR A 74 -1.06 3.68 8.55
CA THR A 74 0.26 4.31 8.41
C THR A 74 1.06 4.20 9.71
N ARG A 75 0.44 4.37 10.88
CA ARG A 75 1.09 4.14 12.18
C ARG A 75 1.64 2.73 12.26
N ASP A 76 0.82 1.74 11.93
CA ASP A 76 1.19 0.33 12.00
C ASP A 76 2.36 0.00 11.04
N ARG A 77 2.55 0.79 9.98
CA ARG A 77 3.69 0.65 9.04
C ARG A 77 4.93 1.42 9.45
N LEU A 78 4.78 2.60 10.06
CA LEU A 78 5.89 3.44 10.49
C LEU A 78 6.41 3.05 11.87
N ASP A 79 5.64 2.27 12.63
CA ASP A 79 5.85 2.02 14.06
C ASP A 79 6.07 3.33 14.85
N SER A 80 5.31 4.36 14.48
CA SER A 80 5.44 5.71 15.02
C SER A 80 4.11 6.44 15.05
N ASN A 81 3.90 7.24 16.10
CA ASN A 81 2.75 8.13 16.24
C ASN A 81 2.97 9.51 15.58
N GLU A 82 4.16 9.78 15.02
CA GLU A 82 4.45 11.00 14.28
C GLU A 82 4.12 10.84 12.79
N PHE A 83 3.24 11.71 12.27
CA PHE A 83 2.92 11.76 10.85
C PHE A 83 3.44 13.05 10.23
N ARG A 84 4.42 12.94 9.33
CA ARG A 84 4.97 14.07 8.56
C ARG A 84 4.43 14.08 7.13
N GLN A 85 3.11 14.09 6.99
CA GLN A 85 2.44 14.16 5.68
C GLN A 85 1.70 15.47 5.50
N THR A 86 1.63 15.94 4.26
CA THR A 86 0.90 17.16 3.91
C THR A 86 -0.59 16.86 3.69
N GLN A 87 -1.45 17.86 3.86
CA GLN A 87 -2.87 17.75 3.51
C GLN A 87 -3.07 17.39 2.02
N GLU A 88 -2.19 17.87 1.13
CA GLU A 88 -2.21 17.53 -0.29
C GLU A 88 -1.89 16.04 -0.53
N PHE A 89 -0.90 15.52 0.18
CA PHE A 89 -0.60 14.09 0.13
C PHE A 89 -1.79 13.25 0.63
N LEU A 90 -2.40 13.67 1.74
CA LEU A 90 -3.59 13.03 2.28
C LEU A 90 -4.77 13.11 1.31
N SER A 91 -4.99 14.23 0.62
CA SER A 91 -6.09 14.36 -0.34
C SER A 91 -5.92 13.41 -1.53
N HIS A 92 -4.68 13.20 -1.99
CA HIS A 92 -4.36 12.16 -2.99
C HIS A 92 -4.68 10.75 -2.46
N MET A 93 -4.21 10.41 -1.26
CA MET A 93 -4.46 9.10 -0.65
C MET A 93 -5.95 8.84 -0.36
N LEU A 94 -6.68 9.89 -0.02
CA LEU A 94 -8.11 9.87 0.27
C LEU A 94 -8.96 10.18 -0.96
N GLY A 95 -8.41 10.34 -2.17
CA GLY A 95 -9.21 10.60 -3.38
C GLY A 95 -10.23 11.73 -3.24
N VAL A 96 -9.88 12.80 -2.53
CA VAL A 96 -10.71 14.00 -2.33
C VAL A 96 -9.95 15.24 -2.79
N ARG A 97 -10.66 16.37 -2.92
CA ARG A 97 -10.03 17.67 -3.13
C ARG A 97 -9.27 18.10 -1.87
N ARG A 98 -8.18 18.85 -2.03
CA ARG A 98 -7.33 19.31 -0.93
C ARG A 98 -8.13 20.04 0.16
N GLU A 99 -9.05 20.93 -0.22
CA GLU A 99 -9.94 21.64 0.69
C GLU A 99 -10.83 20.75 1.59
N MET A 100 -10.97 19.45 1.28
CA MET A 100 -11.72 18.50 2.12
C MET A 100 -10.86 17.86 3.22
N VAL A 101 -9.55 18.14 3.24
CA VAL A 101 -8.61 17.71 4.28
C VAL A 101 -8.14 18.97 5.01
N ASN A 102 -8.77 19.28 6.14
CA ASN A 102 -8.51 20.49 6.93
C ASN A 102 -7.89 20.12 8.28
#